data_AF-A0A7S4C408-F1
#
_entry.id   AF-A0A7S4C408-F1
#
_cell.length_a   1.000
_cell.length_b   1.000
_cell.length_c   1.000
_cell.angle_alpha   90.00
_cell.angle_beta   90.00
_cell.angle_gamma   90.00
#
_symmetry.space_group_name_H-M   'P 1'
#
loop_
_entity.id
_entity.type
_entity.pdbx_description
1 polymer ?
#
loop_
_entity_poly.entity_id
_entity_poly.type
_entity_poly.pdbx_seq_one_letter_code
_entity_poly.pdbx_strand_id
1 'polypeptide(L)'
;AERGESAVFADGCDPHDVVIFERLPPGTVVTRNPLPQHEPPYLTKPFLGRAIELQRLVLMLGRRRQKEVRLVTLCGPKGVGKTCLAIAAAVHLYERRWFREGCVYVELRGRSTEQE
;
A
#
# COMPACT_ATOMS: atom_id res chain seq x y z
N ALA A 1 -6.82 -12.84 25.54
CA ALA A 1 -7.93 -11.88 25.61
C ALA A 1 -7.56 -10.82 26.63
N GLU A 2 -6.92 -9.74 26.18
CA GLU A 2 -6.72 -8.54 26.99
C GLU A 2 -7.10 -7.35 26.12
N ARG A 3 -8.03 -6.54 26.64
CA ARG A 3 -8.73 -5.48 25.92
C ARG A 3 -7.77 -4.32 25.72
N GLY A 4 -7.42 -4.05 24.47
CA GLY A 4 -6.63 -2.87 24.12
C GLY A 4 -7.49 -1.60 24.18
N GLU A 5 -7.83 -1.14 25.37
CA GLU A 5 -8.30 0.24 25.57
C GLU A 5 -7.15 1.16 25.16
N SER A 6 -7.35 1.91 24.06
CA SER A 6 -6.40 2.93 23.61
C SER A 6 -7.25 4.17 23.37
N ALA A 7 -7.22 5.07 24.35
CA ALA A 7 -7.98 6.31 24.35
C ALA A 7 -7.09 7.49 24.00
N VAL A 8 -7.70 8.33 23.16
CA VAL A 8 -7.47 9.71 22.73
C VAL A 8 -6.05 10.30 22.73
N PHE A 9 -5.78 10.91 21.58
CA PHE A 9 -4.58 11.62 21.19
C PHE A 9 -4.37 12.84 22.10
N ALA A 10 -3.10 13.15 22.32
CA ALA A 10 -2.60 14.39 22.88
C ALA A 10 -1.14 14.45 22.42
N ASP A 11 -0.96 14.77 21.14
CA ASP A 11 0.32 15.26 20.65
C ASP A 11 -0.06 16.43 19.76
N GLY A 12 0.24 17.64 20.21
CA GLY A 12 -0.36 18.91 19.77
C GLY A 12 -0.03 19.35 18.33
N CYS A 13 0.15 18.39 17.42
CA CYS A 13 0.38 18.58 16.00
C CYS A 13 -0.74 17.97 15.13
N ASP A 14 -1.72 17.25 15.71
CA ASP A 14 -2.87 16.74 14.97
C ASP A 14 -4.06 17.73 15.05
N PRO A 15 -4.54 18.30 13.92
CA PRO A 15 -5.70 19.20 13.90
C PRO A 15 -7.03 18.52 14.31
N HIS A 16 -7.02 17.21 14.57
CA HIS A 16 -8.18 16.44 15.01
C HIS A 16 -8.09 15.96 16.47
N ASP A 17 -7.29 16.63 17.29
CA ASP A 17 -7.14 16.31 18.71
C ASP A 17 -8.40 16.65 19.53
N VAL A 18 -9.40 15.77 19.44
CA VAL A 18 -10.70 15.90 20.12
C VAL A 18 -10.76 14.89 21.25
N VAL A 19 -10.93 15.38 22.49
CA VAL A 19 -11.12 14.54 23.68
C VAL A 19 -12.46 13.80 23.60
N ILE A 20 -12.44 12.54 23.13
CA ILE A 20 -13.65 11.70 23.03
C ILE A 20 -14.06 11.15 24.41
N PHE A 21 -13.11 11.01 25.35
CA PHE A 21 -13.36 10.45 26.67
C PHE A 21 -12.73 11.31 27.78
N GLU A 22 -13.52 12.17 28.41
CA GLU A 22 -13.07 13.13 29.43
C GLU A 22 -12.43 12.49 30.68
N ARG A 23 -12.76 11.24 30.99
CA ARG A 23 -12.35 10.56 32.23
C ARG A 23 -11.16 9.61 32.07
N LEU A 24 -10.63 9.47 30.86
CA LEU A 24 -9.50 8.60 30.60
C LEU A 24 -8.21 9.42 30.69
N PRO A 25 -7.19 8.95 31.43
CA PRO A 25 -5.89 9.61 31.43
C PRO A 25 -5.31 9.60 30.00
N PRO A 26 -4.60 10.67 29.58
CA PRO A 26 -3.97 10.72 28.27
C PRO A 26 -3.04 9.52 28.05
N GLY A 27 -3.24 8.80 26.95
CA GLY A 27 -2.38 7.71 26.53
C GLY A 27 -1.29 8.17 25.58
N THR A 28 -0.18 7.44 25.51
CA THR A 28 0.79 7.63 24.42
C THR A 28 0.26 6.96 23.16
N VAL A 29 0.35 7.66 22.02
CA VAL A 29 -0.03 7.08 20.72
C VAL A 29 0.94 5.96 20.36
N VAL A 30 0.41 4.76 20.19
CA VAL A 30 1.19 3.59 19.76
C VAL A 30 0.65 3.06 18.45
N THR A 31 1.47 3.11 17.40
CA THR A 31 1.16 2.50 16.11
C THR A 31 1.32 0.98 16.20
N ARG A 32 0.23 0.25 16.49
CA ARG A 32 0.26 -1.22 16.59
C ARG A 32 0.41 -1.94 15.25
N ASN A 33 0.20 -1.24 14.14
CA ASN A 33 0.26 -1.83 12.80
C ASN A 33 0.84 -0.81 11.80
N PRO A 34 2.15 -0.54 11.87
CA PRO A 34 2.78 0.46 11.01
C PRO A 34 2.64 0.06 9.54
N LEU A 35 2.71 1.07 8.66
CA LEU A 35 2.85 0.81 7.23
C LEU A 35 4.26 0.26 6.94
N PRO A 36 4.43 -0.54 5.87
CA PRO A 36 5.75 -1.00 5.46
C PRO A 36 6.67 0.16 5.08
N GLN A 37 7.98 -0.05 5.13
CA GLN A 37 8.98 1.00 4.85
C GLN A 37 8.96 1.46 3.40
N HIS A 38 8.79 0.55 2.45
CA HIS A 38 8.83 0.87 1.03
C HIS A 38 7.43 1.17 0.50
N GLU A 39 7.17 2.47 0.32
CA GLU A 39 5.91 2.98 -0.21
C GLU A 39 5.95 3.07 -1.75
N PRO A 40 4.94 2.53 -2.47
CA PRO A 40 4.82 2.73 -3.90
C PRO A 40 4.35 4.16 -4.23
N PRO A 41 4.55 4.66 -5.46
CA PRO A 41 3.96 5.91 -5.88
C PRO A 41 2.43 5.81 -5.90
N TYR A 42 1.75 6.95 -5.72
CA TYR A 42 0.29 7.04 -5.87
C TYR A 42 -0.08 7.63 -7.23
N LEU A 43 -1.28 7.28 -7.70
CA LEU A 43 -1.83 7.89 -8.91
C LEU A 43 -2.33 9.30 -8.60
N THR A 44 -1.91 10.27 -9.42
CA THR A 44 -2.35 11.67 -9.31
C THR A 44 -3.76 11.90 -9.86
N LYS A 45 -4.32 10.93 -10.60
CA LYS A 45 -5.67 10.97 -11.18
C LYS A 45 -6.48 9.77 -10.71
N PRO A 46 -7.81 9.89 -10.60
CA PRO A 46 -8.68 8.77 -10.26
C PRO A 46 -8.49 7.58 -11.21
N PHE A 47 -8.41 6.37 -10.64
CA PHE A 47 -8.29 5.13 -11.40
C PHE A 47 -9.68 4.51 -11.61
N LEU A 48 -10.12 4.41 -12.87
CA LEU A 48 -11.49 4.00 -13.22
C LEU A 48 -11.51 2.85 -14.24
N GLY A 49 -12.58 2.04 -14.22
CA GLY A 49 -12.94 1.11 -15.30
C GLY A 49 -12.10 -0.18 -15.41
N ARG A 50 -11.23 -0.50 -14.44
CA ARG A 50 -10.32 -1.65 -14.48
C ARG A 50 -10.34 -2.50 -13.20
N ALA A 51 -11.50 -2.55 -12.54
CA ALA A 51 -11.66 -3.23 -11.26
C ALA A 51 -11.40 -4.75 -11.37
N ILE A 52 -11.85 -5.38 -12.46
CA ILE A 52 -11.68 -6.82 -12.70
C ILE A 52 -10.19 -7.16 -12.87
N GLU A 53 -9.47 -6.40 -13.69
CA GLU A 53 -8.04 -6.60 -13.92
C GLU A 53 -7.22 -6.33 -12.67
N LEU A 54 -7.56 -5.29 -11.91
CA LEU A 54 -6.95 -4.98 -10.63
C LEU A 54 -7.14 -6.14 -9.64
N GLN A 55 -8.37 -6.62 -9.48
CA GLN A 55 -8.68 -7.74 -8.59
C GLN A 55 -7.91 -8.99 -9.00
N ARG A 56 -7.86 -9.31 -10.31
CA ARG A 56 -7.10 -10.46 -10.82
C ARG A 56 -5.61 -10.34 -10.50
N LEU A 57 -5.02 -9.15 -10.70
CA LEU A 57 -3.62 -8.89 -10.39
C LEU A 57 -3.31 -9.04 -8.90
N VAL A 58 -4.14 -8.45 -8.04
CA VAL A 58 -4.04 -8.56 -6.58
C VAL A 58 -4.18 -10.02 -6.13
N LEU A 59 -5.12 -10.78 -6.69
CA LEU A 59 -5.31 -12.20 -6.35
C LEU A 59 -4.17 -13.10 -6.85
N MET A 60 -3.49 -12.74 -7.94
CA MET A 60 -2.30 -13.47 -8.41
C MET A 60 -1.12 -13.23 -7.48
N LEU A 61 -0.83 -11.97 -7.15
CA LEU A 61 0.26 -11.57 -6.23
C LEU A 61 -0.05 -11.98 -4.77
N GLY A 62 -1.33 -12.08 -4.42
CA GLY A 62 -1.87 -12.38 -3.10
C GLY A 62 -1.88 -13.85 -2.69
N ARG A 63 -1.15 -14.76 -3.35
CA ARG A 63 -1.18 -16.19 -3.00
C ARG A 63 -0.03 -16.56 -2.08
N ARG A 64 -0.31 -16.72 -0.77
CA ARG A 64 0.70 -17.12 0.24
C ARG A 64 1.05 -18.62 0.29
N ARG A 65 0.19 -19.52 -0.22
CA ARG A 65 0.23 -20.93 0.23
C ARG A 65 0.66 -22.02 -0.75
N GLN A 66 0.68 -21.85 -2.08
CA GLN A 66 0.89 -23.02 -2.97
C GLN A 66 1.69 -22.80 -4.27
N LYS A 67 2.29 -21.62 -4.48
CA LYS A 67 3.32 -21.28 -5.50
C LYS A 67 3.36 -19.76 -5.49
N GLU A 68 4.35 -19.17 -4.84
CA GLU A 68 4.51 -17.72 -4.87
C GLU A 68 4.63 -17.29 -6.33
N VAL A 69 3.70 -16.44 -6.78
CA VAL A 69 3.80 -15.85 -8.11
C VAL A 69 4.97 -14.87 -8.06
N ARG A 70 6.15 -15.35 -8.46
CA ARG A 70 7.40 -14.57 -8.44
C ARG A 70 7.36 -13.39 -9.40
N LEU A 71 6.62 -13.52 -10.52
CA LEU A 71 6.57 -12.51 -11.58
C LEU A 71 5.21 -12.51 -12.27
N VAL A 72 4.67 -11.32 -12.49
CA VAL A 72 3.50 -11.08 -13.34
C VAL A 72 3.90 -10.09 -14.43
N THR A 73 3.64 -10.44 -15.68
CA THR A 73 3.87 -9.55 -16.83
C THR A 73 2.54 -8.97 -17.30
N LEU A 74 2.45 -7.64 -17.33
CA LEU A 74 1.31 -6.92 -17.91
C LEU A 74 1.58 -6.61 -19.38
N CYS A 75 0.84 -7.26 -20.27
CA CYS A 75 0.93 -7.06 -21.72
C CYS A 75 -0.23 -6.19 -22.24
N GLY A 76 -0.02 -5.50 -23.36
CA GLY A 76 -1.09 -4.75 -24.05
C GLY A 76 -0.55 -3.57 -24.86
N PRO A 77 -1.42 -2.85 -25.59
CA PRO A 77 -1.04 -1.71 -26.42
C PRO A 77 -0.37 -0.56 -25.64
N LYS A 78 0.34 0.30 -26.36
CA LYS A 78 0.85 1.56 -25.81
C LYS A 78 -0.33 2.41 -25.33
N GLY A 79 -0.20 3.05 -24.16
CA GLY A 79 -1.23 3.96 -23.65
C GLY A 79 -2.42 3.32 -22.92
N VAL A 80 -2.59 2.00 -22.92
CA VAL A 80 -3.73 1.31 -22.27
C VAL A 80 -3.73 1.36 -20.71
N GLY A 81 -2.81 2.12 -20.10
CA GLY A 81 -2.77 2.30 -18.64
C GLY A 81 -2.15 1.13 -17.86
N LYS A 82 -1.26 0.33 -18.45
CA LYS A 82 -0.57 -0.79 -17.75
C LYS A 82 0.17 -0.32 -16.50
N THR A 83 0.91 0.79 -16.61
CA THR A 83 1.62 1.40 -15.48
C THR A 83 0.63 1.84 -14.40
N CYS A 84 -0.49 2.47 -14.78
CA CYS A 84 -1.52 2.86 -13.81
C CYS A 84 -2.12 1.66 -13.08
N LEU A 85 -2.39 0.56 -13.80
CA LEU A 85 -2.90 -0.69 -13.22
C LEU A 85 -1.88 -1.32 -12.25
N ALA A 86 -0.59 -1.33 -12.60
CA ALA A 86 0.46 -1.85 -11.74
C ALA A 86 0.60 -1.02 -10.45
N ILE A 87 0.60 0.31 -10.57
CA ILE A 87 0.66 1.23 -9.44
C ILE A 87 -0.56 1.06 -8.53
N ALA A 88 -1.77 1.01 -9.10
CA ALA A 88 -3.00 0.78 -8.34
C ALA A 88 -2.97 -0.54 -7.55
N ALA A 89 -2.43 -1.61 -8.15
CA ALA A 89 -2.26 -2.88 -7.45
C ALA A 89 -1.21 -2.81 -6.33
N ALA A 90 -0.09 -2.11 -6.57
CA ALA A 90 0.96 -1.94 -5.57
C ALA A 90 0.44 -1.16 -4.35
N VAL A 91 -0.29 -0.06 -4.56
CA VAL A 91 -0.95 0.72 -3.49
C VAL A 91 -1.93 -0.16 -2.73
N HIS A 92 -2.80 -0.90 -3.43
CA HIS A 92 -3.80 -1.77 -2.80
C HIS A 92 -3.17 -2.84 -1.89
N LEU A 93 -2.05 -3.44 -2.31
CA LEU A 93 -1.30 -4.44 -1.54
C LEU A 93 -0.50 -3.82 -0.39
N TYR A 94 0.04 -2.62 -0.58
CA TYR A 94 0.78 -1.87 0.43
C TYR A 94 -0.11 -1.47 1.62
N GLU A 95 -1.29 -0.89 1.37
CA GLU A 95 -2.26 -0.53 2.42
C GLU A 95 -2.70 -1.73 3.26
N ARG A 96 -2.76 -2.91 2.63
CA ARG A 96 -3.10 -4.19 3.26
C ARG A 96 -1.91 -4.90 3.90
N ARG A 97 -0.71 -4.28 3.84
CA ARG A 97 0.53 -4.82 4.40
C ARG A 97 0.81 -6.24 3.91
N TRP A 98 0.51 -6.48 2.63
CA TRP A 98 0.60 -7.81 2.05
C TRP A 98 2.05 -8.29 1.99
N PHE A 99 2.94 -7.40 1.54
CA PHE A 99 4.39 -7.56 1.55
C PHE A 99 4.97 -6.89 2.80
N ARG A 100 5.78 -7.64 3.55
CA ARG A 100 6.33 -7.20 4.85
C ARG A 100 7.19 -5.94 4.73
N GLU A 101 7.96 -5.84 3.66
CA GLU A 101 8.90 -4.74 3.41
C GLU A 101 8.28 -3.62 2.55
N GLY A 102 7.14 -3.88 1.91
CA GLY A 102 6.42 -2.92 1.06
C GLY A 102 6.59 -3.18 -0.43
N CYS A 103 6.48 -2.12 -1.23
CA CYS A 103 6.51 -2.13 -2.69
C CYS A 103 7.46 -1.05 -3.21
N VAL A 104 8.23 -1.35 -4.27
CA VAL A 104 9.12 -0.39 -4.93
C VAL A 104 8.75 -0.25 -6.40
N TYR A 105 8.73 0.98 -6.91
CA TYR A 105 8.58 1.27 -8.32
C TYR A 105 9.94 1.58 -8.95
N VAL A 106 10.30 0.88 -10.02
CA VAL A 106 11.54 1.10 -10.77
C VAL A 106 11.19 1.43 -12.21
N GLU A 107 11.54 2.63 -12.65
CA GLU A 107 11.40 3.05 -14.05
C GLU A 107 12.61 2.57 -14.85
N LEU A 108 12.40 1.60 -15.72
CA LEU A 108 13.44 1.04 -16.58
C LEU A 108 13.45 1.64 -17.99
N ARG A 109 12.48 2.50 -18.35
CA ARG A 109 12.45 3.12 -19.68
C ARG A 109 13.73 3.92 -19.93
N GLY A 110 14.35 3.67 -21.08
CA GLY A 110 15.55 4.39 -21.51
C GLY A 110 16.83 4.00 -20.77
N ARG A 111 16.81 2.93 -19.96
CA ARG A 111 18.02 2.37 -19.32
C ARG A 111 18.62 1.30 -20.21
N SER A 112 19.91 1.42 -20.52
CA SER A 112 20.74 0.34 -21.05
C SER A 112 21.33 -0.47 -19.89
N THR A 113 21.70 -1.72 -20.16
CA THR A 113 22.38 -2.60 -19.20
C THR A 113 23.90 -2.41 -19.18
N GLU A 114 24.42 -1.47 -19.97
CA GLU A 114 25.85 -1.19 -20.09
C GLU A 114 26.32 -0.43 -18.85
N GLN A 115 26.87 -1.19 -17.91
CA GLN A 115 27.83 -0.70 -16.93
C GLN A 115 29.21 -0.94 -17.53
N GLU A 116 29.91 0.14 -17.85
CA GLU A 116 31.36 0.17 -18.09
C GLU A 116 32.06 0.59 -16.79
#